data_AF-A0A2U1JE49-F1
#
_entry.id   AF-A0A2U1JE49-F1
#
_cell.length_a   1.000
_cell.length_b   1.000
_cell.length_c   1.000
_cell.angle_alpha   90.00
_cell.angle_beta   90.00
_cell.angle_gamma   90.00
#
_symmetry.space_group_name_H-M   'P 1'
#
loop_
_entity.id
_entity.type
_entity.pdbx_description
1 polymer ?
#
loop_
_entity_poly.entity_id
_entity_poly.type
_entity_poly.pdbx_seq_one_letter_code
_entity_poly.pdbx_strand_id
1 'polypeptide(L)'
;MSWLYFQKDEFKIGWSFLLMNRVNIKNQESERVLVLKNLQEELNKNHKHSLDLLARHFGERKDAANARLSDIDDGGFTLRWESGEKKEAEDMSFAFRSKKNTNADIMREISDLVGQARKALNEKEESDLEKTYKTKRALAFELDNKSAVITAVLLGLGAYASLYGNPLPFGFLDLIFSQSMSTKILKLTAIVHAFETVVAFGVCRVARAAFPEEMTDRDERLWLINTFIFGVSSSIPLVKKTFKAFGGRD
;
A
#
# COMPACT_ATOMS: atom_id res chain seq x y z
N MET A 1 -9.09 43.40 -37.98
CA MET A 1 -9.48 41.99 -38.14
C MET A 1 -8.70 41.01 -37.23
N SER A 2 -8.08 41.43 -36.11
CA SER A 2 -7.31 40.49 -35.25
C SER A 2 -7.86 40.26 -33.84
N TRP A 3 -8.87 41.00 -33.39
CA TRP A 3 -9.45 40.84 -32.04
C TRP A 3 -10.41 39.64 -31.90
N LEU A 4 -11.04 39.21 -33.00
CA LEU A 4 -11.98 38.07 -33.00
C LEU A 4 -11.28 36.70 -33.03
N TYR A 5 -9.99 36.63 -33.39
CA TYR A 5 -9.23 35.38 -33.39
C TYR A 5 -8.71 35.03 -31.99
N PHE A 6 -8.29 36.02 -31.20
CA PHE A 6 -7.71 35.79 -29.87
C PHE A 6 -8.74 35.26 -28.85
N GLN A 7 -9.99 35.72 -28.93
CA GLN A 7 -11.06 35.29 -28.02
C GLN A 7 -11.54 33.86 -28.28
N LYS A 8 -11.34 33.34 -29.49
CA LYS A 8 -11.77 31.99 -29.90
C LYS A 8 -10.80 30.90 -29.42
N ASP A 9 -9.52 31.25 -29.28
CA ASP A 9 -8.46 30.33 -28.86
C ASP A 9 -8.40 30.18 -27.33
N GLU A 10 -8.63 31.25 -26.55
CA GLU A 10 -8.76 31.14 -25.08
C GLU A 10 -9.97 30.28 -24.67
N PHE A 11 -11.08 30.38 -25.40
CA PHE A 11 -12.25 29.53 -25.17
C PHE A 11 -11.94 28.06 -25.47
N LYS A 12 -11.22 27.73 -26.55
CA LYS A 12 -10.82 26.35 -26.84
C LYS A 12 -9.89 25.75 -25.78
N ILE A 13 -8.94 26.53 -25.26
CA ILE A 13 -7.98 26.08 -24.24
C ILE A 13 -8.69 25.80 -22.91
N GLY A 14 -9.62 26.66 -22.49
CA GLY A 14 -10.42 26.43 -21.28
C GLY A 14 -11.31 25.19 -21.36
N TRP A 15 -11.90 24.92 -22.53
CA TRP A 15 -12.71 23.71 -22.75
C TRP A 15 -11.86 22.45 -22.83
N SER A 16 -10.69 22.49 -23.45
CA SER A 16 -9.73 21.37 -23.46
C SER A 16 -9.22 21.03 -22.06
N PHE A 17 -8.96 22.03 -21.21
CA PHE A 17 -8.54 21.81 -19.81
C PHE A 17 -9.68 21.24 -18.95
N LEU A 18 -10.90 21.76 -19.08
CA LEU A 18 -12.07 21.20 -18.39
C LEU A 18 -12.42 19.78 -18.86
N LEU A 19 -12.25 19.49 -20.16
CA LEU A 19 -12.42 18.15 -20.72
C LEU A 19 -11.32 17.20 -20.24
N MET A 20 -10.05 17.60 -20.26
CA MET A 20 -8.95 16.80 -19.71
C MET A 20 -9.14 16.53 -18.22
N ASN A 21 -9.56 17.51 -17.43
CA ASN A 21 -9.81 17.32 -16.01
C ASN A 21 -11.01 16.38 -15.77
N ARG A 22 -12.10 16.51 -16.55
CA ARG A 22 -13.24 15.57 -16.48
C ARG A 22 -12.87 14.16 -16.90
N VAL A 23 -12.05 13.99 -17.95
CA VAL A 23 -11.59 12.66 -18.39
C VAL A 23 -10.67 12.05 -17.34
N ASN A 24 -9.80 12.86 -16.70
CA ASN A 24 -8.95 12.39 -15.61
C ASN A 24 -9.76 11.96 -14.38
N ILE A 25 -10.77 12.75 -13.98
CA ILE A 25 -11.67 12.40 -12.87
C ILE A 25 -12.45 11.12 -13.18
N LYS A 26 -13.02 10.99 -14.38
CA LYS A 26 -13.74 9.77 -14.78
C LYS A 26 -12.84 8.54 -14.82
N ASN A 27 -11.59 8.69 -15.29
CA ASN A 27 -10.63 7.61 -15.28
C ASN A 27 -10.28 7.21 -13.84
N GLN A 28 -10.05 8.17 -12.95
CA GLN A 28 -9.81 7.92 -11.52
C GLN A 28 -11.01 7.26 -10.82
N GLU A 29 -12.23 7.69 -11.12
CA GLU A 29 -13.46 7.05 -10.60
C GLU A 29 -13.57 5.61 -11.10
N SER A 30 -13.31 5.37 -12.39
CA SER A 30 -13.36 4.01 -12.96
C SER A 30 -12.28 3.09 -12.38
N GLU A 31 -11.08 3.61 -12.14
CA GLU A 31 -9.99 2.89 -11.48
C GLU A 31 -10.37 2.60 -10.01
N ARG A 32 -10.92 3.58 -9.27
CA ARG A 32 -11.33 3.37 -7.87
C ARG A 32 -12.41 2.31 -7.74
N VAL A 33 -13.41 2.30 -8.63
CA VAL A 33 -14.46 1.27 -8.67
C VAL A 33 -13.85 -0.12 -8.89
N LEU A 34 -12.88 -0.26 -9.80
CA LEU A 34 -12.21 -1.54 -10.03
C LEU A 34 -11.41 -2.00 -8.79
N VAL A 35 -10.71 -1.07 -8.14
CA VAL A 35 -9.95 -1.34 -6.91
C VAL A 35 -10.86 -1.81 -5.78
N LEU A 36 -12.01 -1.16 -5.60
CA LEU A 36 -13.01 -1.52 -4.59
C LEU A 36 -13.63 -2.88 -4.90
N LYS A 37 -13.89 -3.19 -6.17
CA LYS A 37 -14.37 -4.51 -6.58
C LYS A 37 -13.35 -5.61 -6.27
N ASN A 38 -12.07 -5.39 -6.55
CA ASN A 38 -11.02 -6.35 -6.20
C ASN A 38 -10.93 -6.55 -4.67
N LEU A 39 -11.06 -5.48 -3.89
CA LEU A 39 -11.10 -5.53 -2.43
C LEU A 39 -12.31 -6.34 -1.92
N GLN A 40 -13.48 -6.13 -2.51
CA GLN A 40 -14.70 -6.89 -2.22
C GLN A 40 -14.50 -8.38 -2.46
N GLU A 41 -13.91 -8.75 -3.60
CA GLU A 41 -13.62 -10.14 -3.97
C GLU A 41 -12.60 -10.77 -3.00
N GLU A 42 -11.54 -10.02 -2.63
CA GLU A 42 -10.54 -10.45 -1.65
C GLU A 42 -11.18 -10.74 -0.29
N LEU A 43 -11.99 -9.81 0.24
CA LEU A 43 -12.70 -9.95 1.52
C LEU A 43 -13.65 -11.14 1.51
N ASN A 44 -14.44 -11.29 0.45
CA ASN A 44 -15.39 -12.39 0.31
C ASN A 44 -14.71 -13.75 0.22
N LYS A 45 -13.52 -13.82 -0.40
CA LYS A 45 -12.78 -15.07 -0.58
C LYS A 45 -11.99 -15.47 0.66
N ASN A 46 -11.31 -14.52 1.29
CA ASN A 46 -10.29 -14.80 2.30
C ASN A 46 -10.78 -14.56 3.73
N HIS A 47 -11.86 -13.80 3.93
CA HIS A 47 -12.28 -13.33 5.26
C HIS A 47 -13.74 -13.67 5.59
N LYS A 48 -14.28 -14.77 5.01
CA LYS A 48 -15.68 -15.19 5.19
C LYS A 48 -16.09 -15.31 6.66
N HIS A 49 -15.25 -15.93 7.50
CA HIS A 49 -15.57 -16.07 8.92
C HIS A 49 -15.73 -14.71 9.64
N SER A 50 -14.86 -13.74 9.33
CA SER A 50 -14.97 -12.39 9.85
C SER A 50 -16.28 -11.71 9.42
N LEU A 51 -16.70 -11.91 8.18
CA LEU A 51 -17.99 -11.40 7.69
C LEU A 51 -19.19 -12.05 8.39
N ASP A 52 -19.12 -13.35 8.66
CA ASP A 52 -20.17 -14.06 9.41
C ASP A 52 -20.29 -13.53 10.85
N LEU A 53 -19.19 -13.12 11.49
CA LEU A 53 -19.22 -12.49 12.82
C LEU A 53 -19.99 -11.17 12.82
N LEU A 54 -19.79 -10.34 11.78
CA LEU A 54 -20.55 -9.10 11.61
C LEU A 54 -22.05 -9.38 11.51
N ALA A 55 -22.44 -10.34 10.66
CA ALA A 55 -23.83 -10.72 10.48
C ALA A 55 -24.46 -11.24 11.79
N ARG A 56 -23.75 -12.10 12.54
CA ARG A 56 -24.24 -12.65 13.80
C ARG A 56 -24.45 -11.61 14.89
N HIS A 57 -23.53 -10.64 14.99
CA HIS A 57 -23.59 -9.62 16.02
C HIS A 57 -24.58 -8.50 15.66
N PHE A 58 -24.38 -7.85 14.52
CA PHE A 58 -25.15 -6.67 14.12
C PHE A 58 -26.51 -7.02 13.52
N GLY A 59 -26.68 -8.24 13.01
CA GLY A 59 -27.97 -8.76 12.56
C GLY A 59 -28.76 -9.42 13.68
N GLU A 60 -28.22 -9.45 14.91
CA GLU A 60 -28.85 -10.02 16.11
C GLU A 60 -29.32 -11.49 15.93
N ARG A 61 -28.63 -12.25 15.05
CA ARG A 61 -29.02 -13.61 14.64
C ARG A 61 -27.85 -14.58 14.77
N LYS A 62 -27.91 -15.45 15.77
CA LYS A 62 -26.80 -16.40 16.07
C LYS A 62 -26.54 -17.42 14.97
N ASP A 63 -27.56 -17.75 14.19
CA ASP A 63 -27.55 -18.69 13.07
C ASP A 63 -27.15 -18.04 11.73
N ALA A 64 -26.83 -16.74 11.73
CA ALA A 64 -26.36 -16.04 10.54
C ALA A 64 -25.09 -16.69 9.96
N ALA A 65 -25.12 -16.90 8.64
CA ALA A 65 -24.05 -17.52 7.87
C ALA A 65 -24.04 -17.04 6.41
N ASN A 66 -23.03 -17.45 5.65
CA ASN A 66 -22.85 -17.10 4.24
C ASN A 66 -22.81 -15.59 3.99
N ALA A 67 -22.28 -14.84 4.96
CA ALA A 67 -22.10 -13.41 4.84
C ALA A 67 -21.08 -13.08 3.75
N ARG A 68 -21.43 -12.12 2.91
CA ARG A 68 -20.59 -11.59 1.83
C ARG A 68 -20.88 -10.12 1.63
N LEU A 69 -19.87 -9.37 1.25
CA LEU A 69 -20.02 -8.01 0.80
C LEU A 69 -20.72 -8.01 -0.56
N SER A 70 -21.87 -7.35 -0.64
CA SER A 70 -22.59 -7.08 -1.87
C SER A 70 -22.10 -5.80 -2.54
N ASP A 71 -21.69 -4.81 -1.74
CA ASP A 71 -21.18 -3.52 -2.19
C ASP A 71 -20.16 -2.95 -1.20
N ILE A 72 -19.21 -2.16 -1.70
CA ILE A 72 -18.21 -1.45 -0.89
C ILE A 72 -17.78 -0.16 -1.59
N ASP A 73 -17.77 0.93 -0.85
CA ASP A 73 -17.30 2.22 -1.32
C ASP A 73 -16.41 2.91 -0.27
N ASP A 74 -15.99 4.14 -0.56
CA ASP A 74 -15.17 4.92 0.37
C ASP A 74 -15.96 5.40 1.61
N GLY A 75 -17.30 5.30 1.60
CA GLY A 75 -18.21 5.77 2.65
C GLY A 75 -18.81 4.65 3.50
N GLY A 76 -18.72 3.39 3.07
CA GLY A 76 -19.30 2.26 3.77
C GLY A 76 -19.26 0.95 2.98
N PHE A 77 -20.03 -0.03 3.46
CA PHE A 77 -20.21 -1.29 2.76
C PHE A 77 -21.57 -1.90 3.07
N THR A 78 -22.05 -2.76 2.18
CA THR A 78 -23.26 -3.56 2.41
C THR A 78 -22.90 -5.03 2.52
N LEU A 79 -23.36 -5.65 3.60
CA LEU A 79 -23.19 -7.05 3.91
C LEU A 79 -24.50 -7.79 3.63
N ARG A 80 -24.44 -8.77 2.73
CA ARG A 80 -25.53 -9.71 2.47
C ARG A 80 -25.26 -11.01 3.21
N TRP A 81 -26.23 -11.51 3.95
CA TRP A 81 -26.11 -12.72 4.76
C TRP A 81 -27.39 -13.54 4.74
N GLU A 82 -27.31 -14.80 5.16
CA GLU A 82 -28.44 -15.73 5.20
C GLU A 82 -28.71 -16.16 6.64
N SER A 83 -29.99 -16.32 7.00
CA SER A 83 -30.40 -16.93 8.28
C SER A 83 -31.60 -17.85 8.17
N GLY A 84 -31.80 -18.66 9.21
CA GLY A 84 -32.89 -19.63 9.31
C GLY A 84 -32.76 -20.83 8.38
N GLU A 85 -33.65 -21.80 8.57
CA GLU A 85 -33.70 -23.03 7.77
C GLU A 85 -34.01 -22.77 6.28
N LYS A 86 -34.72 -21.66 6.00
CA LYS A 86 -35.09 -21.24 4.64
C LYS A 86 -34.01 -20.43 3.93
N LYS A 87 -32.89 -20.13 4.59
CA LYS A 87 -31.80 -19.28 4.06
C LYS A 87 -32.33 -17.95 3.52
N GLU A 88 -33.12 -17.26 4.33
CA GLU A 88 -33.63 -15.94 3.98
C GLU A 88 -32.44 -14.98 3.90
N ALA A 89 -32.31 -14.31 2.74
CA ALA A 89 -31.20 -13.40 2.49
C ALA A 89 -31.57 -11.99 2.93
N GLU A 90 -30.75 -11.42 3.81
CA GLU A 90 -30.92 -10.07 4.34
C GLU A 90 -29.68 -9.23 4.00
N ASP A 91 -29.89 -7.92 3.82
CA ASP A 91 -28.84 -6.95 3.56
C ASP A 91 -28.71 -6.00 4.76
N MET A 92 -27.47 -5.67 5.12
CA MET A 92 -27.14 -4.75 6.20
C MET A 92 -26.08 -3.78 5.74
N SER A 93 -26.34 -2.48 5.87
CA SER A 93 -25.41 -1.44 5.45
C SER A 93 -24.68 -0.83 6.64
N PHE A 94 -23.37 -0.68 6.49
CA PHE A 94 -22.48 -0.05 7.45
C PHE A 94 -21.95 1.25 6.85
N ALA A 95 -22.09 2.35 7.58
CA ALA A 95 -21.51 3.62 7.21
C ALA A 95 -20.19 3.84 7.97
N PHE A 96 -19.15 4.24 7.24
CA PHE A 96 -17.91 4.70 7.84
C PHE A 96 -18.09 6.09 8.46
N ARG A 97 -17.40 6.34 9.58
CA ARG A 97 -17.46 7.65 10.28
C ARG A 97 -16.95 8.80 9.42
N SER A 98 -16.03 8.50 8.52
CA SER A 98 -15.45 9.44 7.55
C SER A 98 -15.11 8.68 6.28
N LYS A 99 -15.06 9.42 5.17
CA LYS A 99 -14.63 8.86 3.89
C LYS A 99 -13.21 8.26 4.02
N LYS A 100 -13.04 7.02 3.57
CA LYS A 100 -11.78 6.29 3.57
C LYS A 100 -11.11 6.43 2.22
N ASN A 101 -9.84 6.84 2.23
CA ASN A 101 -9.10 7.14 1.01
C ASN A 101 -8.22 5.97 0.54
N THR A 102 -8.00 4.97 1.39
CA THR A 102 -7.17 3.79 1.05
C THR A 102 -7.89 2.48 1.38
N ASN A 103 -7.52 1.41 0.68
CA ASN A 103 -8.04 0.06 0.98
C ASN A 103 -7.64 -0.39 2.39
N ALA A 104 -6.46 0.02 2.88
CA ALA A 104 -6.02 -0.34 4.22
C ALA A 104 -6.90 0.31 5.30
N ASP A 105 -7.32 1.56 5.09
CA ASP A 105 -8.24 2.22 6.02
C ASP A 105 -9.62 1.55 6.05
N ILE A 106 -10.13 1.15 4.88
CA ILE A 106 -11.36 0.37 4.75
C ILE A 106 -11.22 -0.97 5.50
N MET A 107 -10.16 -1.72 5.22
CA MET A 107 -9.89 -3.02 5.87
C MET A 107 -9.73 -2.88 7.38
N ARG A 108 -9.08 -1.81 7.85
CA ARG A 108 -8.91 -1.52 9.27
C ARG A 108 -10.25 -1.21 9.94
N GLU A 109 -11.09 -0.40 9.32
CA GLU A 109 -12.42 -0.10 9.85
C GLU A 109 -13.29 -1.38 9.93
N ILE A 110 -13.27 -2.22 8.88
CA ILE A 110 -13.96 -3.50 8.87
C ILE A 110 -13.37 -4.43 9.96
N SER A 111 -12.05 -4.49 10.09
CA SER A 111 -11.36 -5.24 11.15
C SER A 111 -11.78 -4.79 12.54
N ASP A 112 -11.94 -3.49 12.76
CA ASP A 112 -12.38 -2.93 14.05
C ASP A 112 -13.84 -3.28 14.35
N LEU A 113 -14.71 -3.29 13.34
CA LEU A 113 -16.10 -3.78 13.47
C LEU A 113 -16.15 -5.28 13.78
N VAL A 114 -15.30 -6.07 13.12
CA VAL A 114 -15.19 -7.51 13.37
C VAL A 114 -14.69 -7.77 14.79
N GLY A 115 -13.70 -7.02 15.27
CA GLY A 115 -13.21 -7.13 16.63
C GLY A 115 -14.25 -6.75 17.69
N GLN A 116 -15.13 -5.78 17.38
CA GLN A 116 -16.30 -5.47 18.23
C GLN A 116 -17.29 -6.62 18.25
N ALA A 117 -17.66 -7.15 17.09
CA ALA A 117 -18.58 -8.29 16.97
C ALA A 117 -18.05 -9.53 17.71
N ARG A 118 -16.78 -9.88 17.49
CA ARG A 118 -16.11 -11.01 18.16
C ARG A 118 -16.16 -10.89 19.68
N LYS A 119 -15.79 -9.71 20.21
CA LYS A 119 -15.82 -9.44 21.66
C LYS A 119 -17.23 -9.56 22.22
N ALA A 120 -18.23 -9.01 21.53
CA ALA A 120 -19.63 -9.10 21.94
C ALA A 120 -20.16 -10.54 21.92
N LEU A 121 -19.68 -11.36 20.97
CA LEU A 121 -20.01 -12.78 20.86
C LEU A 121 -19.18 -13.69 21.79
N ASN A 122 -18.27 -13.13 22.59
CA ASN A 122 -17.34 -13.86 23.48
C ASN A 122 -16.46 -14.91 22.77
N GLU A 123 -16.12 -14.68 21.51
CA GLU A 123 -15.19 -15.55 20.78
C GLU A 123 -13.74 -15.27 21.21
N LYS A 124 -13.01 -16.34 21.58
CA LYS A 124 -11.67 -16.23 22.18
C LYS A 124 -10.57 -15.97 21.16
N GLU A 125 -10.70 -16.50 19.95
CA GLU A 125 -9.67 -16.41 18.92
C GLU A 125 -9.89 -15.19 18.04
N GLU A 126 -8.85 -14.38 17.84
CA GLU A 126 -8.91 -13.27 16.89
C GLU A 126 -9.09 -13.80 15.47
N SER A 127 -9.97 -13.15 14.71
CA SER A 127 -10.16 -13.51 13.31
C SER A 127 -8.92 -13.18 12.47
N ASP A 128 -8.76 -13.85 11.33
CA ASP A 128 -7.61 -13.61 10.46
C ASP A 128 -7.57 -12.18 9.91
N LEU A 129 -8.74 -11.55 9.73
CA LEU A 129 -8.83 -10.13 9.38
C LEU A 129 -8.27 -9.24 10.51
N GLU A 130 -8.66 -9.50 11.77
CA GLU A 130 -8.09 -8.80 12.93
C GLU A 130 -6.58 -8.98 13.01
N LYS A 131 -6.08 -10.22 12.91
CA LYS A 131 -4.63 -10.49 12.95
C LYS A 131 -3.86 -9.75 11.86
N THR A 132 -4.46 -9.60 10.68
CA THR A 132 -3.80 -9.01 9.51
C THR A 132 -3.81 -7.48 9.54
N TYR A 133 -4.87 -6.86 10.06
CA TYR A 133 -5.13 -5.42 9.87
C TYR A 133 -5.20 -4.57 11.14
N LYS A 134 -5.15 -5.18 12.33
CA LYS A 134 -5.18 -4.47 13.64
C LYS A 134 -4.10 -3.38 13.81
N THR A 135 -2.98 -3.46 13.08
CA THR A 135 -1.90 -2.46 13.16
C THR A 135 -1.24 -2.13 11.82
N LYS A 136 -1.75 -2.64 10.70
CA LYS A 136 -1.04 -2.52 9.41
C LYS A 136 -1.42 -1.21 8.72
N ARG A 137 -0.46 -0.30 8.59
CA ARG A 137 -0.55 0.85 7.67
C ARG A 137 -0.01 0.44 6.31
N ALA A 138 -0.71 0.77 5.23
CA ALA A 138 -0.34 0.52 3.84
C ALA A 138 1.08 1.00 3.52
N LEU A 139 1.46 2.15 4.08
CA LEU A 139 2.76 2.80 3.85
C LEU A 139 3.76 2.57 4.98
N ALA A 140 3.44 1.68 5.94
CA ALA A 140 4.40 1.27 6.97
C ALA A 140 5.66 0.70 6.33
N PHE A 141 6.79 1.00 6.97
CA PHE A 141 8.07 0.46 6.56
C PHE A 141 8.08 -1.06 6.72
N GLU A 142 8.35 -1.78 5.63
CA GLU A 142 8.64 -3.22 5.64
C GLU A 142 9.79 -3.45 4.66
N LEU A 143 10.90 -3.99 5.18
CA LEU A 143 12.06 -4.32 4.37
C LEU A 143 11.89 -5.72 3.77
N ASP A 144 12.20 -5.88 2.49
CA ASP A 144 12.36 -7.21 1.91
C ASP A 144 13.70 -7.81 2.35
N ASN A 145 13.63 -8.73 3.30
CA ASN A 145 14.81 -9.34 3.92
C ASN A 145 15.71 -10.06 2.92
N LYS A 146 15.18 -10.59 1.80
CA LYS A 146 16.02 -11.36 0.85
C LYS A 146 16.92 -10.44 0.04
N SER A 147 16.34 -9.40 -0.56
CA SER A 147 17.11 -8.43 -1.36
C SER A 147 18.03 -7.58 -0.49
N ALA A 148 17.59 -7.18 0.70
CA ALA A 148 18.42 -6.44 1.64
C ALA A 148 19.67 -7.23 2.08
N VAL A 149 19.53 -8.54 2.36
CA VAL A 149 20.67 -9.40 2.73
C VAL A 149 21.68 -9.51 1.58
N ILE A 150 21.22 -9.70 0.34
CA ILE A 150 22.12 -9.77 -0.82
C ILE A 150 22.89 -8.46 -0.97
N THR A 151 22.20 -7.31 -0.91
CA THR A 151 22.84 -6.00 -1.01
C THR A 151 23.81 -5.75 0.15
N ALA A 152 23.47 -6.14 1.38
CA ALA A 152 24.35 -6.04 2.53
C ALA A 152 25.65 -6.84 2.33
N VAL A 153 25.55 -8.07 1.83
CA VAL A 153 26.71 -8.93 1.57
C VAL A 153 27.60 -8.33 0.47
N LEU A 154 27.00 -7.84 -0.62
CA LEU A 154 27.76 -7.21 -1.71
C LEU A 154 28.49 -5.93 -1.26
N LEU A 155 27.81 -5.07 -0.49
CA LEU A 155 28.43 -3.88 0.09
C LEU A 155 29.54 -4.24 1.08
N GLY A 156 29.32 -5.24 1.94
CA GLY A 156 30.31 -5.73 2.89
C GLY A 156 31.56 -6.29 2.20
N LEU A 157 31.39 -7.13 1.17
CA LEU A 157 32.49 -7.67 0.37
C LEU A 157 33.21 -6.58 -0.42
N GLY A 158 32.47 -5.64 -1.00
CA GLY A 158 33.05 -4.50 -1.71
C GLY A 158 33.88 -3.61 -0.79
N ALA A 159 33.35 -3.26 0.39
CA ALA A 159 34.06 -2.49 1.42
C ALA A 159 35.32 -3.23 1.90
N TYR A 160 35.20 -4.54 2.15
CA TYR A 160 36.33 -5.38 2.53
C TYR A 160 37.43 -5.37 1.47
N ALA A 161 37.10 -5.60 0.19
CA ALA A 161 38.05 -5.57 -0.92
C ALA A 161 38.62 -4.16 -1.22
N SER A 162 37.91 -3.08 -0.85
CA SER A 162 38.41 -1.71 -0.96
C SER A 162 39.42 -1.38 0.15
N LEU A 163 39.21 -1.89 1.36
CA LEU A 163 40.07 -1.64 2.51
C LEU A 163 41.32 -2.53 2.53
N TYR A 164 41.22 -3.77 2.04
CA TYR A 164 42.30 -4.75 2.07
C TYR A 164 42.65 -5.18 0.64
N GLY A 165 43.88 -4.88 0.20
CA GLY A 165 44.39 -5.29 -1.12
C GLY A 165 44.76 -6.77 -1.25
N ASN A 166 44.44 -7.58 -0.24
CA ASN A 166 44.50 -9.05 -0.23
C ASN A 166 43.44 -9.58 0.77
N PRO A 167 42.15 -9.56 0.41
CA PRO A 167 41.06 -9.88 1.34
C PRO A 167 40.99 -11.40 1.61
N LEU A 168 41.78 -11.95 2.53
CA LEU A 168 41.66 -13.37 2.95
C LEU A 168 40.38 -13.58 3.78
N PRO A 169 39.63 -14.71 3.63
CA PRO A 169 39.87 -15.86 2.76
C PRO A 169 39.38 -15.69 1.30
N PHE A 170 38.83 -14.53 0.94
CA PHE A 170 38.28 -14.21 -0.38
C PHE A 170 39.33 -13.68 -1.37
N GLY A 171 40.58 -14.14 -1.30
CA GLY A 171 41.68 -13.66 -2.16
C GLY A 171 41.44 -13.88 -3.66
N PHE A 172 40.49 -14.74 -4.03
CA PHE A 172 40.04 -14.86 -5.43
C PHE A 172 39.37 -13.58 -5.95
N LEU A 173 38.87 -12.70 -5.09
CA LEU A 173 38.24 -11.44 -5.50
C LEU A 173 39.25 -10.51 -6.18
N ASP A 174 40.54 -10.54 -5.80
CA ASP A 174 41.58 -9.75 -6.47
C ASP A 174 41.85 -10.21 -7.91
N LEU A 175 41.48 -11.45 -8.26
CA LEU A 175 41.53 -11.95 -9.64
C LEU A 175 40.43 -11.34 -10.52
N ILE A 176 39.34 -10.84 -9.91
CA ILE A 176 38.17 -10.31 -10.61
C ILE A 176 38.11 -8.78 -10.51
N PHE A 177 38.45 -8.21 -9.35
CA PHE A 177 38.37 -6.79 -9.05
C PHE A 177 39.59 -6.31 -8.26
N SER A 178 40.36 -5.38 -8.82
CA SER A 178 41.43 -4.70 -8.07
C SER A 178 40.86 -3.81 -6.96
N GLN A 179 41.64 -3.58 -5.89
CA GLN A 179 41.29 -2.64 -4.81
C GLN A 179 40.85 -1.25 -5.30
N SER A 180 41.53 -0.73 -6.34
CA SER A 180 41.20 0.55 -6.97
C SER A 180 39.83 0.51 -7.64
N MET A 181 39.51 -0.60 -8.33
CA MET A 181 38.22 -0.81 -8.97
C MET A 181 37.10 -0.95 -7.93
N SER A 182 37.31 -1.74 -6.87
CA SER A 182 36.36 -1.87 -5.74
C SER A 182 36.06 -0.52 -5.09
N THR A 183 37.09 0.31 -4.88
CA THR A 183 36.92 1.66 -4.31
C THR A 183 36.12 2.59 -5.23
N LYS A 184 36.34 2.52 -6.55
CA LYS A 184 35.53 3.28 -7.53
C LYS A 184 34.08 2.82 -7.55
N ILE A 185 33.85 1.51 -7.51
CA ILE A 185 32.50 0.92 -7.47
C ILE A 185 31.77 1.40 -6.22
N LEU A 186 32.37 1.30 -5.02
CA LEU A 186 31.74 1.77 -3.79
C LEU A 186 31.39 3.26 -3.82
N LYS A 187 32.29 4.11 -4.34
CA LYS A 187 32.01 5.55 -4.48
C LYS A 187 30.82 5.80 -5.41
N LEU A 188 30.77 5.09 -6.54
CA LEU A 188 29.66 5.20 -7.48
C LEU A 188 28.35 4.72 -6.84
N THR A 189 28.38 3.58 -6.14
CA THR A 189 27.23 3.04 -5.40
C THR A 189 26.72 4.02 -4.35
N ALA A 190 27.61 4.67 -3.59
CA ALA A 190 27.23 5.68 -2.61
C ALA A 190 26.54 6.89 -3.26
N ILE A 191 27.02 7.34 -4.42
CA ILE A 191 26.38 8.43 -5.18
C ILE A 191 24.98 8.02 -5.65
N VAL A 192 24.85 6.81 -6.20
CA VAL A 192 23.56 6.28 -6.66
C VAL A 192 22.58 6.16 -5.48
N HIS A 193 23.00 5.59 -4.35
CA HIS A 193 22.16 5.47 -3.17
C HIS A 193 21.74 6.84 -2.60
N ALA A 194 22.63 7.83 -2.62
CA ALA A 194 22.29 9.20 -2.23
C ALA A 194 21.21 9.78 -3.15
N PHE A 195 21.34 9.61 -4.46
CA PHE A 195 20.32 10.04 -5.43
C PHE A 195 18.98 9.33 -5.20
N GLU A 196 18.99 8.02 -5.02
CA GLU A 196 17.77 7.26 -4.72
C GLU A 196 17.10 7.69 -3.42
N THR A 197 17.88 8.05 -2.40
CA THR A 197 17.37 8.55 -1.13
C THR A 197 16.64 9.89 -1.32
N VAL A 198 17.14 10.75 -2.21
CA VAL A 198 16.48 12.02 -2.56
C VAL A 198 15.14 11.74 -3.26
N VAL A 199 15.11 10.77 -4.18
CA VAL A 199 13.87 10.36 -4.84
C VAL A 199 12.88 9.77 -3.82
N ALA A 200 13.34 8.87 -2.94
CA ALA A 200 12.53 8.29 -1.87
C ALA A 200 11.97 9.36 -0.93
N PHE A 201 12.73 10.40 -0.61
CA PHE A 201 12.26 11.54 0.16
C PHE A 201 11.11 12.26 -0.54
N GLY A 202 11.23 12.53 -1.84
CA GLY A 202 10.13 13.09 -2.63
C GLY A 202 8.86 12.22 -2.57
N VAL A 203 9.02 10.91 -2.74
CA VAL A 203 7.92 9.94 -2.66
C VAL A 203 7.27 9.94 -1.28
N CYS A 204 8.05 9.88 -0.20
CA CYS A 204 7.54 9.96 1.17
C CYS A 204 6.78 11.26 1.44
N ARG A 205 7.28 12.40 0.94
CA ARG A 205 6.59 13.70 1.10
C ARG A 205 5.25 13.74 0.39
N VAL A 206 5.17 13.23 -0.84
CA VAL A 206 3.92 13.11 -1.58
C VAL A 206 2.96 12.13 -0.88
N ALA A 207 3.46 10.96 -0.47
CA ALA A 207 2.66 9.94 0.19
C ALA A 207 2.08 10.43 1.52
N ARG A 208 2.86 11.17 2.31
CA ARG A 208 2.41 11.74 3.59
C ARG A 208 1.42 12.89 3.42
N ALA A 209 1.59 13.70 2.36
CA ALA A 209 0.62 14.74 2.05
C ALA A 209 -0.73 14.17 1.63
N ALA A 210 -0.73 13.04 0.90
CA ALA A 210 -1.96 12.39 0.45
C ALA A 210 -2.58 11.45 1.50
N PHE A 211 -1.76 10.77 2.29
CA PHE A 211 -2.15 9.72 3.24
C PHE A 211 -1.44 9.90 4.60
N PRO A 212 -1.78 10.97 5.36
CA PRO A 212 -1.09 11.31 6.60
C PRO A 212 -1.23 10.25 7.69
N GLU A 213 -2.31 9.47 7.68
CA GLU A 213 -2.58 8.41 8.67
C GLU A 213 -1.76 7.13 8.40
N GLU A 214 -1.27 6.95 7.17
CA GLU A 214 -0.66 5.71 6.71
C GLU A 214 0.88 5.71 6.76
N MET A 215 1.51 6.88 6.85
CA MET A 215 2.97 7.02 6.95
C MET A 215 3.36 7.92 8.13
N THR A 216 4.04 7.36 9.12
CA THR A 216 4.57 8.14 10.26
C THR A 216 5.96 8.72 9.98
N ASP A 217 6.38 9.69 10.80
CA ASP A 217 7.76 10.19 10.81
C ASP A 217 8.80 9.08 10.97
N ARG A 218 8.45 8.03 11.73
CA ARG A 218 9.32 6.87 11.93
C ARG A 218 9.44 6.06 10.63
N ASP A 219 8.34 5.82 9.94
CA ASP A 219 8.34 5.08 8.67
C ASP A 219 9.14 5.83 7.60
N GLU A 220 8.93 7.15 7.48
CA GLU A 220 9.70 8.02 6.57
C GLU A 220 11.20 7.89 6.84
N ARG A 221 11.63 8.06 8.10
CA ARG A 221 13.06 7.91 8.45
C ARG A 221 13.59 6.51 8.12
N LEU A 222 12.84 5.46 8.40
CA LEU A 222 13.27 4.09 8.11
C LEU A 222 13.39 3.86 6.60
N TRP A 223 12.43 4.33 5.80
CA TRP A 223 12.50 4.27 4.34
C TRP A 223 13.73 4.99 3.80
N LEU A 224 14.05 6.18 4.29
CA LEU A 224 15.21 6.95 3.85
C LEU A 224 16.54 6.31 4.23
N ILE A 225 16.69 5.92 5.50
CA ILE A 225 17.91 5.28 5.98
C ILE A 225 18.16 3.97 5.22
N ASN A 226 17.12 3.15 5.03
CA ASN A 226 17.25 1.89 4.31
C ASN A 226 17.46 2.09 2.81
N THR A 227 16.90 3.13 2.19
CA THR A 227 17.21 3.47 0.80
C THR A 227 18.66 3.93 0.64
N PHE A 228 19.20 4.66 1.61
CA PHE A 228 20.60 5.04 1.57
C PHE A 228 21.54 3.83 1.72
N ILE A 229 21.19 2.86 2.57
CA ILE A 229 22.02 1.68 2.80
C ILE A 229 21.85 0.65 1.68
N PHE A 230 20.61 0.35 1.28
CA PHE A 230 20.29 -0.78 0.40
C PHE A 230 19.82 -0.37 -1.00
N GLY A 231 19.74 0.93 -1.30
CA GLY A 231 19.37 1.45 -2.61
C GLY A 231 18.03 0.90 -3.10
N VAL A 232 18.05 0.38 -4.33
CA VAL A 232 16.86 -0.09 -5.07
C VAL A 232 16.08 -1.17 -4.33
N SER A 233 16.75 -1.98 -3.52
CA SER A 233 16.12 -3.02 -2.70
C SER A 233 15.13 -2.44 -1.69
N SER A 234 15.35 -1.19 -1.25
CA SER A 234 14.44 -0.48 -0.35
C SER A 234 13.55 0.54 -1.09
N SER A 235 14.03 1.21 -2.13
CA SER A 235 13.24 2.23 -2.82
C SER A 235 12.12 1.64 -3.70
N ILE A 236 12.32 0.48 -4.33
CA ILE A 236 11.28 -0.19 -5.14
C ILE A 236 10.06 -0.57 -4.28
N PRO A 237 10.19 -1.24 -3.12
CA PRO A 237 9.06 -1.51 -2.24
C PRO A 237 8.31 -0.24 -1.81
N LEU A 238 9.01 0.85 -1.46
CA LEU A 238 8.40 2.13 -1.11
C LEU A 238 7.53 2.65 -2.26
N VAL A 239 8.11 2.71 -3.46
CA VAL A 239 7.44 3.21 -4.66
C VAL A 239 6.23 2.35 -4.99
N LYS A 240 6.35 1.01 -4.95
CA LYS A 240 5.24 0.09 -5.16
C LYS A 240 4.12 0.28 -4.14
N LYS A 241 4.44 0.34 -2.85
CA LYS A 241 3.44 0.58 -1.79
C LYS A 241 2.74 1.93 -1.97
N THR A 242 3.50 2.95 -2.32
CA THR A 242 2.98 4.29 -2.59
C THR A 242 2.04 4.27 -3.79
N PHE A 243 2.45 3.70 -4.92
CA PHE A 243 1.58 3.54 -6.09
C PHE A 243 0.36 2.68 -5.80
N LYS A 244 0.49 1.61 -5.01
CA LYS A 244 -0.66 0.79 -4.61
C LYS A 244 -1.63 1.57 -3.73
N ALA A 245 -1.14 2.44 -2.85
CA ALA A 245 -1.98 3.34 -2.07
C ALA A 245 -2.68 4.39 -2.97
N PHE A 246 -1.99 4.91 -3.99
CA PHE A 246 -2.55 5.90 -4.92
C PHE A 246 -3.46 5.32 -6.01
N GLY A 247 -3.24 4.08 -6.45
CA GLY A 247 -3.82 3.55 -7.69
C GLY A 247 -4.23 2.08 -7.66
N GLY A 248 -4.15 1.39 -6.51
CA GLY A 248 -4.69 0.03 -6.32
C GLY A 248 -4.37 -0.99 -7.42
N ARG A 249 -3.15 -0.98 -7.99
CA ARG A 249 -2.69 -2.08 -8.85
C ARG A 249 -1.76 -3.00 -8.06
N ASP A 250 -2.29 -4.17 -7.75
CA ASP A 250 -1.73 -5.49 -8.02
C ASP A 250 -2.85 -6.50 -7.78
#